data_AF-A0A1F8BCT4-F1
#
_entry.id   AF-A0A1F8BCT4-F1
#
_cell.length_a   1.000
_cell.length_b   1.000
_cell.length_c   1.000
_cell.angle_alpha   90.00
_cell.angle_beta   90.00
_cell.angle_gamma   90.00
#
_symmetry.space_group_name_H-M   'P 1'
#
loop_
_entity.id
_entity.type
_entity.pdbx_description
1 polymer ?
#
loop_
_entity_poly.entity_id
_entity_poly.type
_entity_poly.pdbx_seq_one_letter_code
_entity_poly.pdbx_strand_id
1 'polypeptide(L)'
;MGESEINKKMIKNKFVVVGAFLGASFGVLLEALYPKVAILELLYNIFTRQQLRLPVYPDPPIDGSVFAVGVIIPLLFGIVGCLVGIVIYKVMEFGSVNRK
;
A
#
# COMPACT_ATOMS: atom_id res chain seq x y z
N MET A 1 3.52 -8.41 -39.07
CA MET A 1 3.21 -7.18 -38.29
C MET A 1 2.52 -7.44 -36.94
N GLY A 2 1.84 -8.59 -36.73
CA GLY A 2 1.12 -8.88 -35.48
C GLY A 2 1.96 -9.29 -34.25
N GLU A 3 3.14 -9.91 -34.43
CA GLU A 3 3.92 -10.43 -33.29
C GLU A 3 4.51 -9.32 -32.40
N SER A 4 4.82 -8.15 -32.96
CA SER A 4 5.39 -7.01 -32.22
C SER A 4 4.38 -6.39 -31.25
N GLU A 5 3.12 -6.24 -31.67
CA GLU A 5 2.06 -5.68 -30.81
C GLU A 5 1.66 -6.64 -29.69
N ILE A 6 1.59 -7.95 -29.99
CA ILE A 6 1.30 -8.97 -28.98
C ILE A 6 2.38 -8.98 -27.90
N ASN A 7 3.66 -8.90 -28.29
CA ASN A 7 4.76 -8.91 -27.35
C ASN A 7 4.79 -7.64 -26.47
N LYS A 8 4.51 -6.46 -27.06
CA LYS A 8 4.35 -5.21 -26.29
C LYS A 8 3.21 -5.29 -25.27
N LYS A 9 2.04 -5.80 -25.68
CA LYS A 9 0.87 -5.95 -24.82
C LYS A 9 1.14 -6.93 -23.67
N MET A 10 1.87 -8.00 -23.94
CA MET A 10 2.26 -8.99 -22.94
C MET A 10 3.25 -8.43 -21.91
N ILE A 11 4.23 -7.62 -22.34
CA ILE A 11 5.18 -6.95 -21.43
C ILE A 11 4.44 -5.93 -20.56
N LYS A 12 3.55 -5.10 -21.15
CA LYS A 12 2.72 -4.15 -20.39
C LYS A 12 1.92 -4.85 -19.29
N ASN A 13 1.26 -5.95 -19.61
CA ASN A 13 0.49 -6.71 -18.63
C ASN A 13 1.35 -7.26 -17.50
N LYS A 14 2.57 -7.73 -17.78
CA LYS A 14 3.51 -8.17 -16.72
C LYS A 14 3.85 -7.05 -15.75
N PHE A 15 4.17 -5.85 -16.25
CA PHE A 15 4.46 -4.69 -15.39
C PHE A 15 3.27 -4.29 -14.52
N VAL A 16 2.06 -4.31 -15.10
CA VAL A 16 0.82 -4.02 -14.37
C VAL A 16 0.59 -5.03 -13.25
N VAL A 17 0.72 -6.33 -13.55
CA VAL A 17 0.53 -7.41 -12.57
C VAL A 17 1.57 -7.33 -11.45
N VAL A 18 2.84 -7.11 -11.79
CA VAL A 18 3.91 -6.96 -10.79
C VAL A 18 3.68 -5.73 -9.91
N GLY A 19 3.30 -4.59 -10.50
CA GLY A 19 2.97 -3.37 -9.76
C GLY A 19 1.79 -3.57 -8.81
N ALA A 20 0.72 -4.21 -9.27
CA ALA A 20 -0.44 -4.53 -8.45
C ALA A 20 -0.10 -5.48 -7.29
N PHE A 21 0.70 -6.52 -7.56
CA PHE A 21 1.10 -7.50 -6.55
C PHE A 21 2.01 -6.90 -5.48
N LEU A 22 3.01 -6.09 -5.88
CA LEU A 22 3.87 -5.37 -4.95
C LEU A 22 3.09 -4.35 -4.12
N GLY A 23 2.17 -3.60 -4.75
CA GLY A 23 1.29 -2.66 -4.06
C GLY A 23 0.43 -3.36 -3.00
N ALA A 24 -0.27 -4.44 -3.39
CA ALA A 24 -1.10 -5.21 -2.47
C ALA A 24 -0.29 -5.80 -1.31
N SER A 25 0.89 -6.37 -1.60
CA SER A 25 1.80 -6.92 -0.58
C SER A 25 2.26 -5.85 0.42
N PHE A 26 2.56 -4.65 -0.07
CA PHE A 26 2.95 -3.53 0.79
C PHE A 26 1.79 -3.04 1.67
N GLY A 27 0.57 -3.00 1.13
CA GLY A 27 -0.63 -2.67 1.89
C GLY A 27 -0.91 -3.67 3.02
N VAL A 28 -0.75 -4.98 2.76
CA VAL A 28 -0.85 -6.04 3.79
C VAL A 28 0.23 -5.90 4.86
N LEU A 29 1.47 -5.55 4.46
CA LEU A 29 2.55 -5.32 5.40
C LEU A 29 2.25 -4.13 6.33
N LEU A 30 1.71 -3.04 5.77
CA LEU A 30 1.32 -1.84 6.50
C LEU A 30 0.17 -2.12 7.47
N GLU A 31 -0.80 -2.92 7.04
CA GLU A 31 -1.88 -3.42 7.90
C GLU A 31 -1.32 -4.22 9.08
N ALA A 32 -0.34 -5.11 8.86
CA ALA A 32 0.27 -5.88 9.95
C ALA A 32 1.09 -5.01 10.92
N LEU A 33 1.57 -3.85 10.47
CA LEU A 33 2.28 -2.86 11.29
C LEU A 33 1.31 -1.96 12.08
N TYR A 34 0.16 -1.62 11.50
CA TYR A 34 -0.82 -0.71 12.08
C TYR A 34 -1.25 -1.02 13.52
N PRO A 35 -1.64 -2.27 13.89
CA PRO A 35 -2.03 -2.58 15.26
C PRO A 35 -0.86 -2.45 16.24
N LYS A 36 0.37 -2.72 15.79
CA LYS A 36 1.57 -2.58 16.63
C LYS A 36 1.85 -1.11 16.93
N VAL A 37 1.67 -0.23 15.94
CA VAL A 37 1.83 1.22 16.10
C VAL A 37 0.73 1.79 16.99
N ALA A 38 -0.53 1.37 16.79
CA ALA A 38 -1.66 1.80 17.62
C ALA A 38 -1.50 1.37 19.09
N ILE A 39 -1.04 0.15 19.35
CA ILE A 39 -0.73 -0.33 20.72
C ILE A 39 0.40 0.49 21.33
N LEU A 40 1.44 0.85 20.55
CA LEU A 40 2.54 1.65 21.04
C LEU A 40 2.09 3.07 21.44
N GLU A 41 1.21 3.68 20.64
CA GLU A 41 0.61 4.98 20.92
C GLU A 41 -0.27 4.94 22.19
N LEU A 42 -1.07 3.87 22.36
CA LEU A 42 -1.85 3.63 23.55
C LEU A 42 -0.96 3.51 24.81
N LEU A 43 0.10 2.70 24.74
CA LEU A 43 1.04 2.51 25.84
C LEU A 43 1.78 3.81 26.20
N TYR A 44 2.17 4.59 25.20
CA TYR A 44 2.78 5.90 25.40
C TYR A 44 1.84 6.85 26.14
N ASN A 45 0.58 6.94 25.71
CA ASN A 45 -0.43 7.81 26.32
C ASN A 45 -0.75 7.40 27.78
N ILE A 46 -0.84 6.10 28.05
CA ILE A 46 -1.00 5.57 29.42
C ILE A 46 0.19 5.95 30.29
N PHE A 47 1.42 5.73 29.81
CA PHE A 47 2.63 6.00 30.58
C PHE A 47 2.79 7.50 30.88
N THR A 48 2.59 8.37 29.88
CA THR A 48 2.65 9.82 30.05
C THR A 48 1.59 10.32 31.03
N ARG A 49 0.34 9.83 30.96
CA ARG A 49 -0.74 10.23 31.88
C ARG A 49 -0.50 9.74 33.31
N GLN A 50 0.07 8.54 33.48
CA GLN A 50 0.46 8.04 34.81
C GLN A 50 1.54 8.92 35.46
N GLN A 51 2.54 9.37 34.68
CA GLN A 51 3.55 10.31 35.17
C GLN A 51 2.95 11.67 35.55
N LEU A 52 1.95 12.13 34.79
CA LEU A 52 1.26 13.41 35.02
C LEU A 52 0.11 13.34 36.03
N ARG A 53 -0.17 12.16 36.61
CA ARG A 53 -1.32 11.90 37.50
C ARG A 53 -2.67 12.32 36.91
N LEU A 54 -2.80 12.25 35.59
CA LEU A 54 -4.04 12.56 34.89
C LEU A 54 -4.94 11.32 34.82
N PRO A 55 -6.27 11.48 34.88
CA PRO A 55 -7.19 10.37 34.68
C PRO A 55 -6.97 9.73 33.30
N VAL A 56 -6.91 8.40 33.29
CA VAL A 56 -6.85 7.58 32.09
C VAL A 56 -8.30 7.36 31.64
N TYR A 57 -8.70 8.05 30.58
CA TYR A 57 -9.96 7.75 29.93
C TYR A 57 -9.75 6.53 29.04
N PRO A 58 -10.65 5.54 29.04
CA PRO A 58 -10.63 4.51 28.02
C PRO A 58 -10.87 5.22 26.69
N ASP A 59 -9.86 5.20 25.82
CA ASP A 59 -10.08 5.57 24.43
C ASP A 59 -11.22 4.67 23.90
N PRO A 60 -12.16 5.20 23.11
CA PRO A 60 -13.22 4.39 22.54
C PRO A 60 -12.57 3.20 21.83
N PRO A 61 -13.18 2.00 21.89
CA PRO A 61 -12.68 0.87 21.13
C PRO A 61 -12.47 1.35 19.71
N ILE A 62 -11.31 1.03 19.14
CA ILE A 62 -11.01 1.26 17.73
C ILE A 62 -11.94 0.33 16.95
N ASP A 63 -13.23 0.66 16.91
CA ASP A 63 -14.30 0.03 16.12
C ASP A 63 -14.24 0.54 14.67
N GLY A 64 -13.07 1.04 14.24
CA GLY A 64 -12.74 1.18 12.84
C GLY A 64 -12.61 -0.23 12.28
N SER A 65 -13.70 -0.72 11.69
CA SER A 65 -13.88 -2.12 11.28
C SER A 65 -12.58 -2.72 10.77
N VAL A 66 -12.09 -3.75 11.45
CA VAL A 66 -10.93 -4.56 11.04
C VAL A 66 -11.04 -4.97 9.56
N PHE A 67 -12.28 -5.09 9.09
CA PHE A 67 -12.64 -5.33 7.70
C PHE A 67 -12.29 -4.17 6.74
N ALA A 68 -12.55 -2.92 7.10
CA ALA A 68 -12.17 -1.76 6.28
C ALA A 68 -10.64 -1.63 6.21
N VAL A 69 -9.94 -1.78 7.34
CA VAL A 69 -8.48 -1.69 7.38
C VAL A 69 -7.86 -2.86 6.60
N GLY A 70 -8.35 -4.08 6.77
CA GLY A 70 -7.74 -5.27 6.19
C GLY A 70 -8.11 -5.63 4.75
N VAL A 71 -9.15 -4.99 4.20
CA VAL A 71 -9.52 -5.19 2.80
C VAL A 71 -9.27 -3.92 1.99
N ILE A 72 -9.60 -2.74 2.52
CA ILE A 72 -9.55 -1.50 1.74
C ILE A 72 -8.12 -1.01 1.60
N ILE A 73 -7.28 -1.11 2.65
CA ILE A 73 -5.89 -0.62 2.56
C ILE A 73 -5.07 -1.44 1.55
N PRO A 74 -5.06 -2.79 1.59
CA PRO A 74 -4.37 -3.57 0.56
C PRO A 74 -4.90 -3.31 -0.84
N LEU A 75 -6.22 -3.13 -1.00
CA LEU A 75 -6.84 -2.87 -2.28
C LEU A 75 -6.45 -1.50 -2.86
N LEU A 76 -6.46 -0.44 -2.04
CA LEU A 76 -6.02 0.90 -2.43
C LEU A 76 -4.55 0.91 -2.83
N PHE A 77 -3.68 0.29 -2.04
CA PHE A 77 -2.27 0.17 -2.37
C PHE A 77 -2.03 -0.68 -3.63
N GLY A 78 -2.85 -1.71 -3.87
CA GLY A 78 -2.84 -2.48 -5.12
C GLY A 78 -3.21 -1.64 -6.35
N ILE A 79 -4.22 -0.78 -6.24
CA ILE A 79 -4.62 0.16 -7.31
C ILE A 79 -3.50 1.16 -7.59
N VAL A 80 -2.92 1.76 -6.54
CA VAL A 80 -1.80 2.69 -6.68
C VAL A 80 -0.59 1.99 -7.32
N GLY A 81 -0.26 0.77 -6.88
CA GLY A 81 0.81 -0.04 -7.46
C GLY A 81 0.60 -0.36 -8.94
N CYS A 82 -0.64 -0.64 -9.35
CA CYS A 82 -1.03 -0.82 -10.74
C CYS A 82 -0.76 0.45 -11.58
N LEU A 83 -1.18 1.62 -11.07
CA LEU A 83 -0.96 2.91 -11.73
C LEU A 83 0.54 3.22 -11.89
N VAL A 84 1.33 2.99 -10.83
CA VAL A 84 2.79 3.17 -10.88
C VAL A 84 3.43 2.23 -11.90
N GLY A 85 3.00 0.96 -11.96
CA GLY A 85 3.47 0.00 -12.97
C GLY A 85 3.19 0.47 -14.41
N ILE A 86 2.02 1.08 -14.65
CA ILE A 86 1.68 1.67 -15.95
C ILE A 86 2.57 2.86 -16.28
N VAL A 87 2.83 3.75 -15.31
CA VAL A 87 3.70 4.92 -15.51
C VAL A 87 5.13 4.48 -15.83
N ILE A 88 5.69 3.54 -15.06
CA ILE A 88 7.04 3.01 -15.30
C ILE A 88 7.14 2.39 -16.70
N TYR A 89 6.16 1.57 -17.09
CA TYR A 89 6.12 0.99 -18.44
C TYR A 89 6.12 2.08 -19.52
N LYS A 90 5.30 3.13 -19.38
CA LYS A 90 5.29 4.26 -20.31
C LYS A 90 6.65 4.97 -20.37
N VAL A 91 7.26 5.25 -19.22
CA VAL A 91 8.57 5.93 -19.16
C VAL A 91 9.65 5.09 -19.85
N MET A 92 9.67 3.77 -19.62
CA MET A 92 10.61 2.86 -20.30
C MET A 92 10.38 2.81 -21.82
N GLU A 93 9.13 2.81 -22.27
CA GLU A 93 8.80 2.85 -23.70
C GLU A 93 9.30 4.15 -24.34
N PHE A 94 9.04 5.32 -23.73
CA PHE A 94 9.54 6.61 -24.22
C PHE A 94 11.08 6.68 -24.24
N GLY A 95 11.74 6.20 -23.19
CA GLY A 95 13.20 6.17 -23.12
C GLY A 95 13.84 5.24 -24.15
N SER A 96 13.17 4.14 -24.51
CA SER A 96 13.63 3.23 -25.57
C SER A 96 13.48 3.81 -26.97
N VAL A 97 12.50 4.69 -27.20
CA VAL A 97 12.30 5.34 -28.51
C VAL A 97 13.37 6.39 -28.77
N ASN A 98 13.84 7.10 -27.73
CA ASN A 98 14.85 8.16 -27.84
C ASN A 98 16.31 7.66 -27.94
N ARG A 99 16.54 6.34 -27.90
CA ARG A 99 17.87 5.72 -28.07
C ARG A 99 18.10 5.09 -29.46
N LYS A 100 17.16 5.26 -30.39
CA LYS A 100 17.31 4.88 -31.80
C LYS A 100 17.47 6.13 -32.65
#